data_AF-A0A0B8NZI3-F1
#
_entry.id   AF-A0A0B8NZI3-F1
#
_cell.length_a   1.000
_cell.length_b   1.000
_cell.length_c   1.000
_cell.angle_alpha   90.00
_cell.angle_beta   90.00
_cell.angle_gamma   90.00
#
_symmetry.space_group_name_H-M   'P 1'
#
loop_
_entity.id
_entity.type
_entity.pdbx_description
1 polymer ?
#
loop_
_entity_poly.entity_id
_entity_poly.type
_entity_poly.pdbx_seq_one_letter_code
_entity_poly.pdbx_strand_id
1 'polypeptide(L)'
;MSFYAYSTGVVEGGELAGSHYERFLELKRWGLPMCPEVKRVSTLNEVIDYYQAIMNGRDDLAYEIDGVVIKLDDIEKQQQLGFVARAPRWAIAYKFPAQEELTVLNDVEFQVGRTGAITPVAKLEPVFVGGVTVSNATLHNADEIERLGVMIGDTVIIRRAGDVIPQVTGVVMDRRPESAKAVVYPTQCPVCGSDVERVEGEAVSRCTGGLVCSAQRKQALSTLYPAKRWM
;
A
#
# COMPACT_ATOMS: atom_id res chain seq x y z
N MET A 1 -8.32 5.10 22.14
CA MET A 1 -7.34 4.16 21.54
C MET A 1 -7.71 2.77 22.02
N SER A 2 -7.95 1.85 21.09
CA SER A 2 -8.37 0.46 21.39
C SER A 2 -7.29 -0.51 20.92
N PHE A 3 -7.31 -1.74 21.45
CA PHE A 3 -6.32 -2.77 21.17
C PHE A 3 -7.01 -4.14 21.01
N TYR A 4 -6.46 -5.01 20.17
CA TYR A 4 -6.84 -6.41 20.06
C TYR A 4 -5.59 -7.29 19.98
N ALA A 5 -5.52 -8.31 20.83
CA ALA A 5 -4.43 -9.29 20.80
C ALA A 5 -4.58 -10.25 19.60
N TYR A 6 -3.46 -10.58 18.93
CA TYR A 6 -3.48 -11.43 17.73
C TYR A 6 -2.41 -12.54 17.69
N SER A 7 -1.51 -12.61 18.66
CA SER A 7 -0.51 -13.68 18.80
C SER A 7 0.19 -13.59 20.15
N THR A 8 0.85 -14.67 20.54
CA THR A 8 1.80 -14.69 21.67
C THR A 8 3.23 -14.60 21.15
N GLY A 9 4.11 -13.93 21.90
CA GLY A 9 5.55 -13.92 21.66
C GLY A 9 6.24 -15.01 22.48
N VAL A 10 7.17 -14.60 23.34
CA VAL A 10 7.84 -15.48 24.32
C VAL A 10 6.85 -15.89 25.40
N VAL A 11 6.85 -17.18 25.74
CA VAL A 11 6.05 -17.76 26.83
C VAL A 11 6.99 -18.61 27.67
N GLU A 12 7.16 -18.24 28.94
CA GLU A 12 8.02 -18.92 29.92
C GLU A 12 7.19 -19.25 31.16
N GLY A 13 7.45 -20.41 31.78
CA GLY A 13 6.82 -20.79 33.05
C GLY A 13 5.35 -21.23 32.97
N GLY A 14 4.83 -21.52 31.76
CA GLY A 14 3.49 -22.03 31.57
C GLY A 14 3.29 -22.65 30.18
N GLU A 15 2.24 -23.45 30.05
CA GLU A 15 1.82 -24.05 28.78
C GLU A 15 0.55 -23.37 28.28
N LEU A 16 0.48 -23.15 26.97
CA LEU A 16 -0.69 -22.63 26.28
C LEU A 16 -1.31 -23.71 25.42
N ALA A 17 -2.60 -23.57 25.09
CA ALA A 17 -3.31 -24.53 24.24
C ALA A 17 -2.60 -24.83 22.91
N GLY A 18 -2.81 -26.04 22.38
CA GLY A 18 -2.28 -26.48 21.08
C GLY A 18 -2.97 -25.85 19.87
N SER A 19 -4.09 -25.12 20.08
CA SER A 19 -4.84 -24.38 19.08
C SER A 19 -4.64 -22.87 19.25
N HIS A 20 -4.37 -22.16 18.15
CA HIS A 20 -4.21 -20.72 18.13
C HIS A 20 -5.50 -19.98 18.53
N TYR A 21 -6.67 -20.50 18.14
CA TYR A 21 -7.95 -19.97 18.60
C TYR A 21 -8.18 -20.17 20.10
N GLU A 22 -7.81 -21.33 20.64
CA GLU A 22 -7.91 -21.59 22.08
C GLU A 22 -6.97 -20.70 22.89
N ARG A 23 -5.77 -20.41 22.37
CA ARG A 23 -4.87 -19.40 22.96
C ARG A 23 -5.53 -18.02 23.03
N PHE A 24 -6.27 -17.60 22.01
CA PHE A 24 -6.99 -16.33 22.08
C PHE A 24 -8.08 -16.33 23.16
N LEU A 25 -8.78 -17.44 23.33
CA LEU A 25 -9.75 -17.59 24.42
C LEU A 25 -9.07 -17.54 25.79
N GLU A 26 -7.89 -18.14 25.95
CA GLU A 26 -7.06 -18.04 27.16
C GLU A 26 -6.68 -16.59 27.46
N LEU A 27 -6.10 -15.89 26.48
CA LEU A 27 -5.72 -14.48 26.61
C LEU A 27 -6.93 -13.60 26.95
N LYS A 28 -8.10 -13.87 26.33
CA LYS A 28 -9.36 -13.20 26.62
C LYS A 28 -9.80 -13.41 28.07
N ARG A 29 -9.70 -14.64 28.59
CA ARG A 29 -9.99 -14.93 30.00
C ARG A 29 -9.05 -14.21 30.96
N TRP A 30 -7.81 -13.94 30.56
CA TRP A 30 -6.85 -13.15 31.34
C TRP A 30 -7.05 -11.63 31.21
N GLY A 31 -8.07 -11.19 30.47
CA GLY A 31 -8.44 -9.77 30.35
C GLY A 31 -7.85 -9.06 29.13
N LEU A 32 -7.14 -9.77 28.23
CA LEU A 32 -6.71 -9.17 26.97
C LEU A 32 -7.87 -9.10 25.96
N PRO A 33 -8.07 -7.96 25.28
CA PRO A 33 -9.15 -7.83 24.31
C PRO A 33 -8.91 -8.72 23.10
N MET A 34 -9.94 -9.48 22.72
CA MET A 34 -9.98 -10.31 21.52
C MET A 34 -10.95 -9.68 20.53
N CYS A 35 -10.53 -9.58 19.27
CA CYS A 35 -11.37 -9.06 18.19
C CYS A 35 -12.69 -9.86 18.09
N PRO A 36 -13.87 -9.19 18.15
CA PRO A 36 -15.17 -9.86 18.12
C PRO A 36 -15.39 -10.73 16.87
N GLU A 37 -14.78 -10.34 15.75
CA GLU A 37 -14.96 -10.96 14.45
C GLU A 37 -14.11 -12.23 14.28
N VAL A 38 -13.24 -12.58 15.24
CA VAL A 38 -12.42 -13.79 15.13
C VAL A 38 -13.30 -15.03 15.07
N LYS A 39 -13.12 -15.82 14.01
CA LYS A 39 -13.85 -17.07 13.78
C LYS A 39 -12.90 -18.23 13.51
N ARG A 40 -13.11 -19.36 14.21
CA ARG A 40 -12.50 -20.66 13.87
C ARG A 40 -13.34 -21.33 12.79
N VAL A 41 -12.69 -21.81 11.75
CA VAL A 41 -13.30 -22.50 10.61
C VAL A 41 -12.54 -23.79 10.32
N SER A 42 -13.21 -24.77 9.71
CA SER A 42 -12.67 -26.12 9.49
C SER A 42 -12.42 -26.45 8.02
N THR A 43 -12.96 -25.65 7.09
CA THR A 43 -12.86 -25.90 5.66
C THR A 43 -12.45 -24.65 4.87
N LEU A 44 -11.90 -24.83 3.67
CA LEU A 44 -11.55 -23.72 2.79
C LEU A 44 -12.79 -22.91 2.36
N ASN A 45 -13.92 -23.59 2.15
CA ASN A 45 -15.18 -22.91 1.82
C ASN A 45 -15.61 -21.98 2.95
N GLU A 46 -15.53 -22.42 4.21
CA GLU A 46 -15.83 -21.55 5.35
C GLU A 46 -14.86 -20.36 5.48
N VAL A 47 -13.60 -20.51 5.07
CA VAL A 47 -12.65 -19.39 4.98
C VAL A 47 -13.12 -18.37 3.94
N ILE A 48 -13.56 -18.83 2.77
CA ILE A 48 -14.09 -17.96 1.70
C ILE A 48 -15.37 -17.28 2.15
N ASP A 49 -16.29 -18.01 2.77
CA ASP A 49 -17.56 -17.48 3.28
C ASP A 49 -17.31 -16.42 4.37
N TYR A 50 -16.38 -16.68 5.28
CA TYR A 50 -15.96 -15.70 6.29
C TYR A 50 -15.37 -14.45 5.65
N TYR A 51 -14.48 -14.60 4.67
CA TYR A 51 -13.90 -13.48 3.95
C TYR A 51 -14.98 -12.61 3.26
N GLN A 52 -15.93 -13.25 2.56
CA GLN A 52 -17.03 -12.55 1.90
C GLN A 52 -17.95 -11.84 2.90
N ALA A 53 -18.26 -12.48 4.03
CA ALA A 53 -19.08 -11.88 5.07
C ALA A 53 -18.43 -10.62 5.66
N ILE A 54 -17.13 -10.67 6.01
CA ILE A 54 -16.41 -9.50 6.52
C ILE A 54 -16.26 -8.43 5.45
N MET A 55 -16.01 -8.80 4.19
CA MET A 55 -15.91 -7.84 3.09
C MET A 55 -17.22 -7.06 2.88
N ASN A 56 -18.36 -7.76 2.90
CA ASN A 56 -19.67 -7.16 2.68
C ASN A 56 -20.14 -6.32 3.88
N GLY A 57 -19.81 -6.71 5.11
CA GLY A 57 -20.13 -5.97 6.34
C GLY A 57 -19.03 -5.00 6.78
N ARG A 58 -18.03 -4.73 5.93
CA ARG A 58 -16.83 -3.96 6.28
C ARG A 58 -17.16 -2.57 6.82
N ASP A 59 -18.12 -1.89 6.18
CA ASP A 59 -18.48 -0.52 6.51
C ASP A 59 -19.30 -0.42 7.81
N ASP A 60 -19.81 -1.55 8.32
CA ASP A 60 -20.54 -1.64 9.59
C ASP A 60 -19.60 -1.86 10.79
N LEU A 61 -18.31 -2.15 10.56
CA LEU A 61 -17.34 -2.36 11.62
C LEU A 61 -17.02 -1.03 12.32
N ALA A 62 -16.84 -1.09 13.64
CA ALA A 62 -16.47 0.07 14.45
C ALA A 62 -15.03 0.58 14.21
N TYR A 63 -14.32 -0.02 13.25
CA TYR A 63 -12.92 0.23 12.95
C TYR A 63 -12.61 -0.17 11.50
N GLU A 64 -11.58 0.45 10.92
CA GLU A 64 -11.15 0.14 9.55
C GLU A 64 -10.27 -1.10 9.49
N ILE A 65 -10.44 -1.87 8.43
CA ILE A 65 -9.62 -3.05 8.08
C ILE A 65 -9.32 -3.07 6.58
N ASP A 66 -8.22 -3.69 6.18
CA ASP A 66 -7.79 -3.84 4.78
C ASP A 66 -7.84 -5.29 4.26
N GLY A 67 -8.35 -6.21 5.07
CA GLY A 67 -8.50 -7.63 4.75
C GLY A 67 -8.72 -8.48 5.98
N VAL A 68 -8.49 -9.79 5.82
CA VAL A 68 -8.50 -10.77 6.91
C VAL A 68 -7.16 -11.50 6.99
N VAL A 69 -6.77 -11.96 8.17
CA VAL A 69 -5.58 -12.81 8.33
C VAL A 69 -6.04 -14.24 8.56
N ILE A 70 -5.70 -15.13 7.63
CA ILE A 70 -5.97 -16.56 7.73
C ILE A 70 -4.74 -17.21 8.37
N LYS A 71 -4.93 -17.92 9.47
CA LYS A 71 -3.87 -18.61 10.20
C LYS A 71 -4.23 -20.08 10.35
N LEU A 72 -3.24 -20.96 10.18
CA LEU A 72 -3.41 -22.36 10.55
C LEU A 72 -3.65 -22.44 12.05
N ASP A 73 -4.70 -23.15 12.50
CA ASP A 73 -5.06 -23.15 13.92
C ASP A 73 -4.12 -24.03 14.78
N ASP A 74 -3.59 -25.10 14.20
CA ASP A 74 -2.72 -26.07 14.87
C ASP A 74 -1.31 -25.51 15.09
N ILE A 75 -0.91 -25.32 16.35
CA ILE A 75 0.36 -24.71 16.72
C ILE A 75 1.55 -25.61 16.37
N GLU A 76 1.43 -26.92 16.49
CA GLU A 76 2.52 -27.83 16.14
C GLU A 76 2.84 -27.71 14.64
N LYS A 77 1.80 -27.64 13.79
CA LYS A 77 1.99 -27.40 12.36
C LYS A 77 2.55 -26.02 12.06
N GLN A 78 2.19 -24.98 12.83
CA GLN A 78 2.82 -23.66 12.69
C GLN A 78 4.33 -23.73 12.93
N GLN A 79 4.75 -24.44 13.99
CA GLN A 79 6.16 -24.62 14.33
C GLN A 79 6.92 -25.41 13.25
N GLN A 80 6.31 -26.48 12.73
CA GLN A 80 6.88 -27.27 11.63
C GLN A 80 7.03 -26.45 10.34
N LEU A 81 6.03 -25.62 10.01
CA LEU A 81 6.06 -24.79 8.80
C LEU A 81 7.08 -23.65 8.92
N GLY A 82 7.22 -23.05 10.10
CA GLY A 82 8.21 -22.02 10.40
C GLY A 82 8.01 -20.72 9.64
N PHE A 83 9.14 -20.03 9.36
CA PHE A 83 9.18 -18.68 8.79
C PHE A 83 10.11 -18.63 7.58
N VAL A 84 9.80 -17.73 6.64
CA VAL A 84 10.78 -17.19 5.68
C VAL A 84 11.33 -15.86 6.23
N ALA A 85 12.31 -15.26 5.55
CA ALA A 85 13.07 -14.09 6.04
C ALA A 85 12.23 -12.92 6.58
N ARG A 86 10.97 -12.76 6.14
CA ARG A 86 10.09 -11.65 6.54
C ARG A 86 8.65 -12.04 6.91
N ALA A 87 8.29 -13.33 6.88
CA ALA A 87 6.89 -13.75 7.08
C ALA A 87 6.76 -15.22 7.55
N PRO A 88 5.71 -15.56 8.32
CA PRO A 88 5.38 -16.95 8.63
C PRO A 88 4.90 -17.70 7.38
N ARG A 89 5.11 -19.02 7.35
CA ARG A 89 4.59 -19.91 6.27
C ARG A 89 3.17 -20.43 6.54
N TRP A 90 2.67 -20.23 7.75
CA TRP A 90 1.40 -20.77 8.25
C TRP A 90 0.28 -19.71 8.36
N ALA A 91 0.53 -18.48 7.92
CA ALA A 91 -0.44 -17.40 7.91
C ALA A 91 -0.35 -16.56 6.64
N ILE A 92 -1.49 -16.04 6.18
CA ILE A 92 -1.58 -15.15 5.03
C ILE A 92 -2.55 -14.01 5.32
N ALA A 93 -2.16 -12.78 4.93
CA ALA A 93 -3.06 -11.65 4.89
C ALA A 93 -3.82 -11.68 3.55
N TYR A 94 -5.11 -11.97 3.59
CA TYR A 94 -5.98 -11.96 2.43
C TYR A 94 -6.67 -10.59 2.35
N LYS A 95 -6.06 -9.70 1.56
CA LYS A 95 -6.51 -8.30 1.42
C LYS A 95 -7.78 -8.19 0.58
N PHE A 96 -8.63 -7.24 0.93
CA PHE A 96 -9.80 -6.90 0.12
C PHE A 96 -9.40 -6.34 -1.24
N PRO A 97 -10.28 -6.44 -2.26
CA PRO A 97 -10.05 -5.75 -3.51
C PRO A 97 -9.86 -4.27 -3.25
N ALA A 98 -8.94 -3.67 -4.00
CA ALA A 98 -8.74 -2.24 -3.94
C ALA A 98 -10.04 -1.52 -4.35
N GLN A 99 -10.38 -0.45 -3.65
CA GLN A 99 -11.50 0.40 -4.05
C GLN A 99 -11.06 1.29 -5.21
N GLU A 100 -11.95 1.47 -6.17
CA GLU A 100 -11.73 2.33 -7.33
C GLU A 100 -12.73 3.47 -7.35
N GLU A 101 -12.26 4.65 -7.71
CA GLU A 101 -13.09 5.83 -7.87
C GLU A 101 -12.69 6.61 -9.13
N LEU A 102 -13.63 7.40 -9.64
CA LEU A 102 -13.37 8.30 -10.76
C LEU A 102 -13.09 9.71 -10.24
N THR A 103 -12.07 10.34 -10.81
CA THR A 103 -11.80 11.77 -10.54
C THR A 103 -11.12 12.43 -11.74
N VAL A 104 -10.94 13.75 -11.69
CA VAL A 104 -10.30 14.54 -12.75
C VAL A 104 -8.82 14.69 -12.45
N LEU A 105 -7.99 14.48 -13.47
CA LEU A 105 -6.55 14.79 -13.43
C LEU A 105 -6.34 16.28 -13.69
N ASN A 106 -6.10 17.05 -12.62
CA ASN A 106 -5.91 18.50 -12.69
C ASN A 106 -4.51 18.89 -13.19
N ASP A 107 -3.47 18.14 -12.81
CA ASP A 107 -2.08 18.41 -13.22
C ASP A 107 -1.19 17.17 -13.01
N VAL A 108 0.05 17.19 -13.51
CA VAL A 108 1.08 16.19 -13.22
C VAL A 108 2.36 16.88 -12.76
N GLU A 109 2.75 16.63 -11.52
CA GLU A 109 4.04 17.08 -10.97
C GLU A 109 5.11 15.99 -11.10
N PHE A 110 6.36 16.40 -11.30
CA PHE A 110 7.50 15.48 -11.39
C PHE A 110 8.38 15.60 -10.16
N GLN A 111 8.36 14.56 -9.32
CA GLN A 111 9.15 14.51 -8.10
C GLN A 111 10.51 13.84 -8.35
N VAL A 112 11.57 14.41 -7.79
CA VAL A 112 12.93 13.86 -7.90
C VAL A 112 13.26 13.08 -6.63
N GLY A 113 13.37 11.76 -6.76
CA GLY A 113 13.73 10.85 -5.67
C GLY A 113 15.23 10.86 -5.34
N ARG A 114 15.56 10.12 -4.28
CA ARG A 114 16.93 10.04 -3.71
C ARG A 114 18.02 9.62 -4.70
N THR A 115 17.69 8.74 -5.64
CA THR A 115 18.62 8.23 -6.67
C THR A 115 18.56 9.06 -7.96
N GLY A 116 17.93 10.23 -7.92
CA GLY A 116 17.65 11.04 -9.10
C GLY A 116 16.46 10.57 -9.92
N ALA A 117 15.83 9.44 -9.56
CA ALA A 117 14.60 8.94 -10.20
C ALA A 117 13.53 10.02 -10.25
N ILE A 118 13.04 10.35 -11.44
CA ILE A 118 11.94 11.27 -11.63
C ILE A 118 10.66 10.46 -11.65
N THR A 119 9.74 10.76 -10.74
CA THR A 119 8.47 10.06 -10.59
C THR A 119 7.32 11.03 -10.87
N PRO A 120 6.46 10.74 -11.86
CA PRO A 120 5.27 11.53 -12.12
C PRO A 120 4.20 11.28 -11.05
N VAL A 121 3.65 12.36 -10.52
CA VAL A 121 2.60 12.38 -9.50
C VAL A 121 1.40 13.14 -10.04
N ALA A 122 0.30 12.43 -10.22
CA ALA A 122 -0.98 13.00 -10.62
C ALA A 122 -1.55 13.87 -9.50
N LYS A 123 -1.94 15.10 -9.84
CA LYS A 123 -2.75 16.00 -9.01
C LYS A 123 -4.19 15.83 -9.40
N LEU A 124 -5.00 15.41 -8.46
CA LEU A 124 -6.36 15.00 -8.71
C LEU A 124 -7.33 15.99 -8.08
N GLU A 125 -8.50 16.11 -8.69
CA GLU A 125 -9.64 16.67 -7.99
C GLU A 125 -9.91 15.81 -6.75
N PRO A 126 -10.04 16.40 -5.54
CA PRO A 126 -10.17 15.62 -4.30
C PRO A 126 -11.35 14.67 -4.36
N VAL A 127 -11.09 13.38 -4.12
CA VAL A 127 -12.09 12.31 -4.16
C VAL A 127 -11.93 11.39 -2.97
N PHE A 128 -13.04 10.89 -2.42
CA PHE A 128 -13.02 9.98 -1.28
C PHE A 128 -12.92 8.53 -1.76
N VAL A 129 -11.83 7.83 -1.42
CA VAL A 129 -11.59 6.43 -1.80
C VAL A 129 -10.94 5.65 -0.65
N GLY A 130 -11.53 4.51 -0.27
CA GLY A 130 -10.96 3.66 0.78
C GLY A 130 -10.95 4.30 2.18
N GLY A 131 -11.89 5.18 2.49
CA GLY A 131 -11.96 5.84 3.81
C GLY A 131 -11.17 7.15 3.93
N VAL A 132 -10.42 7.56 2.89
CA VAL A 132 -9.67 8.84 2.91
C VAL A 132 -9.93 9.66 1.66
N THR A 133 -9.78 10.98 1.78
CA THR A 133 -9.75 11.88 0.63
C THR A 133 -8.37 11.85 -0.01
N VAL A 134 -8.33 11.50 -1.29
CA VAL A 134 -7.13 11.44 -2.12
C VAL A 134 -7.13 12.61 -3.10
N SER A 135 -6.01 13.34 -3.13
CA SER A 135 -5.73 14.42 -4.10
C SER A 135 -4.44 14.19 -4.89
N ASN A 136 -3.72 13.11 -4.59
CA ASN A 136 -2.46 12.75 -5.26
C ASN A 136 -2.44 11.25 -5.54
N ALA A 137 -1.99 10.85 -6.72
CA ALA A 137 -1.76 9.45 -7.08
C ALA A 137 -0.47 9.28 -7.88
N THR A 138 0.15 8.10 -7.80
CA THR A 138 1.31 7.78 -8.61
C THR A 138 0.90 7.45 -10.05
N LEU A 139 1.69 7.94 -11.01
CA LEU A 139 1.68 7.51 -12.42
C LEU A 139 2.85 6.57 -12.73
N HIS A 140 3.60 6.13 -11.72
CA HIS A 140 4.77 5.23 -11.79
C HIS A 140 5.96 5.79 -12.56
N ASN A 141 5.88 5.93 -13.89
CA ASN A 141 6.96 6.36 -14.76
C ASN A 141 6.44 6.85 -16.13
N ALA A 142 7.36 7.20 -17.04
CA ALA A 142 7.02 7.68 -18.38
C ALA A 142 6.29 6.64 -19.24
N ASP A 143 6.70 5.36 -19.17
CA ASP A 143 6.07 4.29 -19.94
C ASP A 143 4.61 4.09 -19.55
N GLU A 144 4.31 4.22 -18.27
CA GLU A 144 2.95 4.07 -17.77
C GLU A 144 2.05 5.23 -18.21
N ILE A 145 2.58 6.46 -18.28
CA ILE A 145 1.87 7.60 -18.85
C ILE A 145 1.52 7.33 -20.32
N GLU A 146 2.50 6.83 -21.10
CA GLU A 146 2.32 6.50 -22.51
C GLU A 146 1.33 5.33 -22.70
N ARG A 147 1.47 4.26 -21.90
CA ARG A 147 0.59 3.09 -21.92
C ARG A 147 -0.86 3.45 -21.58
N LEU A 148 -1.06 4.32 -20.58
CA LEU A 148 -2.39 4.82 -20.21
C LEU A 148 -2.92 5.85 -21.21
N GLY A 149 -2.03 6.49 -21.98
CA GLY A 149 -2.38 7.60 -22.88
C GLY A 149 -3.01 8.77 -22.14
N VAL A 150 -2.62 8.98 -20.87
CA VAL A 150 -3.28 9.93 -19.96
C VAL A 150 -2.89 11.38 -20.27
N MET A 151 -3.87 12.27 -20.20
CA MET A 151 -3.75 13.70 -20.47
C MET A 151 -4.27 14.51 -19.29
N ILE A 152 -3.66 15.67 -19.03
CA ILE A 152 -4.15 16.63 -18.03
C ILE A 152 -5.55 17.09 -18.46
N GLY A 153 -6.52 17.01 -17.55
CA GLY A 153 -7.94 17.24 -17.77
C GLY A 153 -8.76 15.95 -17.92
N ASP A 154 -8.13 14.78 -18.02
CA ASP A 154 -8.85 13.51 -18.15
C ASP A 154 -9.65 13.14 -16.89
N THR A 155 -10.77 12.44 -17.10
CA THR A 155 -11.36 11.62 -16.04
C THR A 155 -10.57 10.32 -15.93
N VAL A 156 -9.96 10.08 -14.77
CA VAL A 156 -9.10 8.93 -14.48
C VAL A 156 -9.72 8.00 -13.45
N ILE A 157 -9.40 6.72 -13.56
CA ILE A 157 -9.73 5.70 -12.57
C ILE A 157 -8.58 5.66 -11.58
N ILE A 158 -8.87 5.93 -10.31
CA ILE A 158 -7.91 5.78 -9.23
C ILE A 158 -8.21 4.53 -8.44
N ARG A 159 -7.16 3.85 -7.97
CA ARG A 159 -7.25 2.64 -7.18
C ARG A 159 -6.46 2.81 -5.89
N ARG A 160 -7.07 2.44 -4.76
CA ARG A 160 -6.39 2.38 -3.45
C ARG A 160 -6.69 1.05 -2.73
N ALA A 161 -5.64 0.43 -2.18
CA ALA A 161 -5.74 -0.78 -1.37
C ALA A 161 -5.18 -0.52 0.04
N GLY A 162 -6.05 -0.46 1.05
CA GLY A 162 -5.64 -0.19 2.43
C GLY A 162 -4.78 1.08 2.56
N ASP A 163 -3.66 0.98 3.28
CA ASP A 163 -2.71 2.08 3.51
C ASP A 163 -1.66 2.27 2.40
N VAL A 164 -1.89 1.71 1.21
CA VAL A 164 -0.97 1.83 0.07
C VAL A 164 -1.20 3.13 -0.70
N ILE A 165 -0.13 3.68 -1.29
CA ILE A 165 -0.14 4.87 -2.14
C ILE A 165 -1.17 4.70 -3.27
N PRO A 166 -2.12 5.65 -3.43
CA PRO A 166 -3.09 5.62 -4.53
C PRO A 166 -2.40 5.64 -5.90
N GLN A 167 -2.95 4.92 -6.87
CA GLN A 167 -2.42 4.87 -8.23
C GLN A 167 -3.53 5.11 -9.26
N VAL A 168 -3.16 5.72 -10.38
CA VAL A 168 -4.04 5.80 -11.56
C VAL A 168 -3.97 4.45 -12.31
N THR A 169 -5.11 3.84 -12.61
CA THR A 169 -5.19 2.54 -13.30
C THR A 169 -5.73 2.62 -14.72
N GLY A 170 -6.40 3.71 -15.08
CA GLY A 170 -7.04 3.87 -16.37
C GLY A 170 -7.57 5.27 -16.63
N VAL A 171 -7.96 5.52 -17.88
CA VAL A 171 -8.58 6.75 -18.34
C VAL A 171 -9.95 6.43 -18.92
N VAL A 172 -10.96 7.24 -18.58
CA VAL A 172 -12.28 7.16 -19.18
C VAL A 172 -12.28 7.98 -20.47
N MET A 173 -11.82 7.38 -21.55
CA MET A 173 -11.58 8.05 -22.84
C MET A 173 -12.82 8.78 -23.38
N ASP A 174 -14.02 8.22 -23.18
CA ASP A 174 -15.30 8.80 -23.62
C ASP A 174 -15.63 10.13 -22.92
N ARG A 175 -14.95 10.46 -21.83
CA ARG A 175 -15.11 11.71 -21.06
C ARG A 175 -13.95 12.68 -21.25
N ARG A 176 -13.04 12.43 -22.21
CA ARG A 176 -11.91 13.31 -22.45
C ARG A 176 -12.39 14.67 -22.99
N PRO A 177 -12.09 15.78 -22.30
CA PRO A 177 -12.43 17.10 -22.81
C PRO A 177 -11.53 17.48 -23.98
N GLU A 178 -12.03 18.30 -24.90
CA GLU A 178 -11.23 18.84 -26.01
C GLU A 178 -10.04 19.69 -25.54
N SER A 179 -10.14 20.26 -24.32
CA SER A 179 -9.09 21.05 -23.69
C SER A 179 -7.98 20.22 -23.03
N ALA A 180 -8.01 18.89 -23.15
CA ALA A 180 -7.03 18.01 -22.53
C ALA A 180 -5.61 18.27 -23.09
N LYS A 181 -4.60 18.23 -22.22
CA LYS A 181 -3.20 18.49 -22.59
C LYS A 181 -2.33 17.27 -22.38
N ALA A 182 -1.44 16.98 -23.32
CA ALA A 182 -0.50 15.89 -23.20
C ALA A 182 0.44 16.12 -22.00
N VAL A 183 0.71 15.05 -21.24
CA VAL A 183 1.69 15.08 -20.16
C VAL A 183 3.09 15.07 -20.78
N VAL A 184 3.84 16.14 -20.60
CA VAL A 184 5.21 16.27 -21.14
C VAL A 184 6.21 15.90 -20.05
N TYR A 185 6.94 14.81 -20.25
CA TYR A 185 8.01 14.42 -19.32
C TYR A 185 9.17 15.43 -19.38
N PRO A 186 9.71 15.87 -18.24
CA PRO A 186 10.77 16.87 -18.22
C PRO A 186 12.07 16.33 -18.81
N THR A 187 12.69 17.10 -19.71
CA THR A 187 14.05 16.88 -20.20
C THR A 187 15.11 17.46 -19.26
N GLN A 188 14.72 18.37 -18.38
CA GLN A 188 15.57 18.98 -17.36
C GLN A 188 14.97 18.78 -15.97
N CYS A 189 15.83 18.51 -15.00
CA CYS A 189 15.43 18.25 -13.62
C CYS A 189 14.72 19.48 -13.03
N PRO A 190 13.48 19.35 -12.54
CA PRO A 190 12.71 20.48 -12.00
C PRO A 190 13.32 21.07 -10.70
N VAL A 191 14.29 20.39 -10.09
CA VAL A 191 14.94 20.81 -8.85
C VAL A 191 16.29 21.51 -9.08
N CYS A 192 17.10 21.03 -10.02
CA CYS A 192 18.47 21.54 -10.21
C CYS A 192 18.81 21.92 -11.65
N GLY A 193 17.88 21.76 -12.59
CA GLY A 193 18.07 22.11 -14.01
C GLY A 193 19.01 21.19 -14.80
N SER A 194 19.65 20.20 -14.16
CA SER A 194 20.50 19.23 -14.84
C SER A 194 19.70 18.33 -15.78
N ASP A 195 20.37 17.75 -16.78
CA ASP A 195 19.72 16.90 -17.76
C ASP A 195 19.04 15.69 -17.13
N VAL A 196 17.93 15.28 -17.75
CA VAL A 196 17.21 14.06 -17.44
C VAL A 196 17.56 13.03 -18.49
N GLU A 197 18.19 11.95 -18.06
CA GLU A 197 18.53 10.83 -18.93
C GLU A 197 17.64 9.63 -18.63
N ARG A 198 17.35 8.88 -19.68
CA ARG A 198 16.70 7.58 -19.57
C ARG A 198 17.62 6.58 -20.26
N VAL A 199 18.24 5.70 -19.46
CA VAL A 199 19.13 4.66 -19.97
C VAL A 199 18.30 3.66 -20.78
N GLU A 200 18.83 3.26 -21.93
CA GLU A 200 18.17 2.28 -22.80
C GLU A 200 17.91 0.97 -22.04
N GLY A 201 16.65 0.51 -22.05
CA GLY A 201 16.21 -0.66 -21.30
C GLY A 201 15.70 -0.39 -19.87
N GLU A 202 15.82 0.84 -19.36
CA GLU A 202 15.25 1.22 -18.05
C GLU A 202 13.95 2.03 -18.18
N ALA A 203 12.96 1.71 -17.33
CA ALA A 203 11.68 2.44 -17.26
C ALA A 203 11.79 3.80 -16.56
N VAL A 204 12.86 4.02 -15.77
CA VAL A 204 12.98 5.17 -14.87
C VAL A 204 13.94 6.21 -15.45
N SER A 205 13.41 7.40 -15.75
CA SER A 205 14.23 8.57 -16.08
C SER A 205 14.88 9.14 -14.82
N ARG A 206 16.15 9.56 -14.91
CA ARG A 206 16.92 10.07 -13.78
C ARG A 206 17.57 11.42 -14.08
N CYS A 207 17.61 12.27 -13.05
CA CYS A 207 18.41 13.47 -13.02
C CYS A 207 19.91 13.13 -12.94
N THR A 208 20.71 13.60 -13.89
CA THR A 208 22.18 13.42 -13.94
C THR A 208 22.95 14.32 -12.97
N GLY A 209 22.27 15.29 -12.36
CA GLY A 209 22.87 16.31 -11.50
C GLY A 209 23.54 15.80 -10.22
N GLY A 210 23.40 14.51 -9.85
CA GLY A 210 24.13 13.87 -8.75
C GLY A 210 24.20 14.72 -7.48
N LEU A 211 25.42 15.04 -7.05
CA LEU A 211 25.70 15.87 -5.86
C LEU A 211 25.33 17.35 -6.02
N VAL A 212 25.08 17.86 -7.22
CA VAL A 212 24.58 19.23 -7.41
C VAL A 212 23.09 19.28 -7.08
N CYS A 213 22.35 18.20 -7.37
CA CYS A 213 20.91 18.12 -7.11
C CYS A 213 20.62 18.13 -5.60
N SER A 214 19.87 19.14 -5.14
CA SER A 214 19.52 19.26 -3.72
C SER A 214 18.61 18.12 -3.25
N ALA A 215 17.75 17.58 -4.12
CA ALA A 215 16.91 16.41 -3.82
C ALA A 215 17.74 15.14 -3.58
N GLN A 216 18.78 14.92 -4.39
CA GLN A 216 19.68 13.77 -4.21
C GLN A 216 20.57 13.95 -2.97
N ARG A 217 21.09 15.18 -2.73
CA ARG A 217 21.92 15.49 -1.55
C ARG A 217 21.19 15.32 -0.22
N LYS A 218 19.99 15.90 -0.08
CA LYS A 218 19.21 15.88 1.17
C LYS A 218 19.00 14.47 1.67
N GLN A 219 18.69 13.52 0.78
CA GLN A 219 18.47 12.12 1.16
C GLN A 219 19.75 11.26 1.20
N ALA A 220 20.84 11.62 0.51
CA ALA A 220 22.12 10.93 0.65
C ALA A 220 22.66 11.03 2.08
N LEU A 221 22.54 12.22 2.69
CA LEU A 221 22.85 12.44 4.11
C LEU A 221 21.88 11.68 5.04
N SER A 222 20.59 11.62 4.70
CA SER A 222 19.61 10.80 5.45
C SER A 222 19.87 9.29 5.36
N THR A 223 20.55 8.81 4.32
CA THR A 223 20.90 7.39 4.17
C THR A 223 22.11 7.03 5.03
N LEU A 224 23.08 7.96 5.14
CA LEU A 224 24.25 7.83 6.02
C LEU A 224 23.88 8.03 7.50
N TYR A 225 22.88 8.86 7.78
CA TYR A 225 22.34 9.11 9.12
C TYR A 225 20.82 8.90 9.12
N PRO A 226 20.33 7.65 9.12
CA PRO A 226 18.91 7.41 9.32
C PRO A 226 18.52 8.00 10.68
N ALA A 227 17.52 8.88 10.71
CA ALA A 227 17.06 9.61 11.90
C ALA A 227 16.52 8.71 13.05
N LYS A 228 16.73 7.39 13.01
CA LYS A 228 16.35 6.42 14.04
C LYS A 228 17.45 6.17 15.09
N ARG A 229 18.11 7.23 15.57
CA ARG A 229 19.07 7.07 16.70
C ARG A 229 18.98 8.16 17.77
N TRP A 230 17.95 9.00 17.75
CA TRP A 230 17.71 9.98 18.81
C TRP A 230 16.21 10.13 19.09
N MET A 231 15.69 9.22 19.92
CA MET A 231 14.72 9.46 21.01
C MET A 231 14.51 8.13 21.74
#